data_AF-A0A7W6RJB7-F1
#
_entry.id   AF-A0A7W6RJB7-F1
#
_cell.length_a   1.000
_cell.length_b   1.000
_cell.length_c   1.000
_cell.angle_alpha   90.00
_cell.angle_beta   90.00
_cell.angle_gamma   90.00
#
_symmetry.space_group_name_H-M   'P 1'
#
loop_
_entity.id
_entity.type
_entity.pdbx_description
1 polymer ?
#
loop_
_entity_poly.entity_id
_entity_poly.type
_entity_poly.pdbx_seq_one_letter_code
_entity_poly.pdbx_strand_id
1 'polypeptide(L)'
;MKNLENGICASRRRRLLAGAAAAAALLVFSAGTASAAANCIKGDRKAPYTIGWANIYSVPTWMKQTEGTITAEVEELKRAGLVKDLMITDAQGNAQTQIQHIQSMIDANVDAIVVIAGSSNALDRVISDACDKGIAVVNFDSLVNTDKVTAKINTDSNEWGATAAKWMVSQLGGKGKIIIMNGPAGISVSDDRRKGAQPVLDANPGLQVITETNTEYNVAPAQEAMTSLLFANPEIDGVLSLGGALSAGSVLAFDRQGRDQVPTTGENARQFLELWKEKGLKSWATMQPNWLGALSVYTAVQALEGKDVPAFVKVPLPVIDDSTIGSYLARADKFPADGYIYSDYDKALFDKLLAK
;
A
#
# COMPACT_ATOMS: atom_id res chain seq x y z
N MET A 1 43.37 -8.48 -54.78
CA MET A 1 44.72 -8.91 -55.19
C MET A 1 45.67 -8.52 -54.07
N LYS A 2 45.93 -9.44 -53.14
CA LYS A 2 47.00 -10.45 -53.14
C LYS A 2 48.34 -9.89 -52.62
N ASN A 3 48.70 -10.40 -51.44
CA ASN A 3 50.01 -10.89 -51.02
C ASN A 3 50.68 -10.12 -49.86
N LEU A 4 50.70 -10.70 -48.63
CA LEU A 4 51.64 -11.72 -48.07
C LEU A 4 52.99 -11.04 -47.69
N GLU A 5 53.73 -11.34 -46.63
CA GLU A 5 53.65 -12.15 -45.40
C GLU A 5 54.96 -11.87 -44.62
N ASN A 6 54.90 -11.96 -43.30
CA ASN A 6 55.87 -12.56 -42.34
C ASN A 6 57.40 -12.37 -42.47
N GLY A 7 58.05 -12.07 -41.33
CA GLY A 7 59.49 -12.31 -41.14
C GLY A 7 60.05 -11.93 -39.76
N ILE A 8 60.21 -12.93 -38.90
CA ILE A 8 60.74 -12.91 -37.52
C ILE A 8 62.27 -12.82 -37.48
N CYS A 9 62.88 -12.06 -36.53
CA CYS A 9 64.09 -12.52 -35.82
C CYS A 9 64.42 -11.72 -34.54
N ALA A 10 64.91 -12.44 -33.53
CA ALA A 10 65.13 -12.03 -32.15
C ALA A 10 66.58 -11.54 -31.88
N SER A 11 66.78 -10.74 -30.81
CA SER A 11 67.47 -11.19 -29.58
C SER A 11 68.06 -10.06 -28.71
N ARG A 12 67.92 -10.23 -27.38
CA ARG A 12 68.83 -9.83 -26.26
C ARG A 12 68.96 -8.30 -26.00
N ARG A 13 68.89 -7.75 -24.77
CA ARG A 13 69.21 -8.24 -23.41
C ARG A 13 68.75 -7.21 -22.35
N ARG A 14 68.46 -7.71 -21.14
CA ARG A 14 68.65 -7.11 -19.78
C ARG A 14 67.68 -6.03 -19.26
N ARG A 15 66.81 -6.50 -18.34
CA ARG A 15 66.53 -6.02 -16.97
C ARG A 15 66.86 -4.54 -16.65
N LEU A 16 65.86 -3.80 -16.16
CA LEU A 16 65.78 -3.33 -14.76
C LEU A 16 64.42 -2.69 -14.48
N LEU A 17 63.88 -3.00 -13.30
CA LEU A 17 62.64 -2.52 -12.74
C LEU A 17 62.75 -1.04 -12.34
N ALA A 18 61.71 -0.26 -12.61
CA ALA A 18 61.33 0.88 -11.78
C ALA A 18 59.83 1.14 -12.01
N GLY A 19 59.04 0.93 -10.95
CA GLY A 19 57.60 1.07 -10.99
C GLY A 19 57.16 2.52 -11.18
N ALA A 20 56.10 2.70 -11.96
CA ALA A 20 55.25 3.88 -11.91
C ALA A 20 53.87 3.41 -11.46
N ALA A 21 53.45 3.91 -10.30
CA ALA A 21 52.17 3.61 -9.67
C ALA A 21 51.01 4.00 -10.60
N ALA A 22 50.18 3.03 -10.96
CA ALA A 22 48.89 3.30 -11.58
C ALA A 22 47.95 3.87 -10.51
N ALA A 23 47.62 5.16 -10.62
CA ALA A 23 46.53 5.75 -9.87
C ALA A 23 45.22 5.12 -10.35
N ALA A 24 44.73 4.11 -9.64
CA ALA A 24 43.38 3.62 -9.79
C ALA A 24 42.43 4.69 -9.26
N ALA A 25 41.79 5.43 -10.17
CA ALA A 25 40.66 6.28 -9.83
C ALA A 25 39.52 5.37 -9.35
N LEU A 26 39.40 5.24 -8.03
CA LEU A 26 38.21 4.71 -7.37
C LEU A 26 37.07 5.67 -7.70
N LEU A 27 36.22 5.27 -8.65
CA LEU A 27 34.86 5.78 -8.76
C LEU A 27 34.13 5.38 -7.48
N VAL A 28 34.19 6.27 -6.49
CA VAL A 28 33.30 6.22 -5.34
C VAL A 28 31.90 6.41 -5.91
N PHE A 29 31.12 5.32 -5.95
CA PHE A 29 29.67 5.42 -6.00
C PHE A 29 29.27 6.26 -4.79
N SER A 30 28.99 7.54 -5.00
CA SER A 30 28.26 8.33 -4.03
C SER A 30 26.91 7.62 -3.88
N ALA A 31 26.74 6.92 -2.77
CA ALA A 31 25.45 6.48 -2.30
C ALA A 31 24.51 7.69 -2.41
N GLY A 32 23.50 7.58 -3.29
CA GLY A 32 22.47 8.59 -3.40
C GLY A 32 21.93 8.81 -2.01
N THR A 33 22.12 10.02 -1.49
CA THR A 33 21.47 10.50 -0.29
C THR A 33 19.99 10.17 -0.42
N ALA A 34 19.48 9.31 0.46
CA ALA A 34 18.05 9.16 0.63
C ALA A 34 17.47 10.57 0.77
N SER A 35 16.64 10.98 -0.19
CA SER A 35 16.00 12.29 -0.16
C SER A 35 15.22 12.37 1.14
N ALA A 36 15.61 13.29 2.04
CA ALA A 36 14.89 13.51 3.27
C ALA A 36 13.46 13.90 2.92
N ALA A 37 12.48 13.18 3.48
CA ALA A 37 11.13 13.70 3.63
C ALA A 37 11.22 15.02 4.42
N ALA A 38 10.23 15.90 4.25
CA ALA A 38 10.29 17.22 4.85
C ALA A 38 10.60 17.13 6.36
N ASN A 39 11.59 17.90 6.81
CA ASN A 39 11.89 18.10 8.23
C ASN A 39 10.76 18.94 8.86
N CYS A 40 9.58 18.35 8.97
CA CYS A 40 8.40 19.00 9.52
C CYS A 40 8.58 19.33 10.99
N ILE A 41 9.30 18.51 11.73
CA ILE A 41 9.50 18.69 13.16
C ILE A 41 10.45 19.87 13.38
N LYS A 42 9.95 20.90 14.07
CA LYS A 42 10.69 22.12 14.42
C LYS A 42 10.59 22.37 15.92
N GLY A 43 11.70 22.80 16.52
CA GLY A 43 11.79 23.06 17.96
C GLY A 43 11.89 21.79 18.81
N ASP A 44 11.98 21.98 20.13
CA ASP A 44 12.07 20.89 21.10
C ASP A 44 10.66 20.40 21.47
N ARG A 45 10.17 19.34 20.79
CA ARG A 45 9.01 18.57 21.25
C ARG A 45 9.49 17.52 22.24
N LYS A 46 8.76 17.35 23.36
CA LYS A 46 9.13 16.40 24.43
C LYS A 46 7.92 15.57 24.82
N ALA A 47 8.17 14.28 25.06
CA ALA A 47 7.18 13.39 25.62
C ALA A 47 6.61 13.91 26.96
N PRO A 48 5.34 13.59 27.28
CA PRO A 48 4.44 12.76 26.50
C PRO A 48 3.71 13.53 25.37
N TYR A 49 3.66 12.93 24.18
CA TYR A 49 3.13 13.51 22.94
C TYR A 49 1.61 13.37 22.79
N THR A 50 0.93 14.32 22.15
CA THR A 50 -0.44 14.16 21.62
C THR A 50 -0.40 13.77 20.15
N ILE A 51 -1.11 12.70 19.78
CA ILE A 51 -1.21 12.24 18.39
C ILE A 51 -2.62 12.52 17.88
N GLY A 52 -2.74 13.04 16.65
CA GLY A 52 -4.02 13.15 15.93
C GLY A 52 -4.12 12.09 14.84
N TRP A 53 -5.24 11.38 14.74
CA TRP A 53 -5.59 10.57 13.58
C TRP A 53 -6.69 11.23 12.75
N ALA A 54 -6.29 11.73 11.58
CA ALA A 54 -7.18 12.37 10.62
C ALA A 54 -7.76 11.33 9.66
N ASN A 55 -8.89 10.72 10.04
CA ASN A 55 -9.53 9.67 9.25
C ASN A 55 -10.51 10.24 8.20
N ILE A 56 -10.54 9.65 7.00
CA ILE A 56 -11.50 10.01 5.96
C ILE A 56 -12.90 9.44 6.22
N TYR A 57 -13.03 8.18 6.62
CA TYR A 57 -14.31 7.55 6.98
C TYR A 57 -14.10 6.28 7.81
N SER A 58 -15.07 5.88 8.64
CA SER A 58 -14.93 4.68 9.50
C SER A 58 -15.82 3.49 9.10
N VAL A 59 -16.56 3.60 7.99
CA VAL A 59 -17.58 2.61 7.62
C VAL A 59 -16.99 1.21 7.32
N PRO A 60 -15.99 1.04 6.43
CA PRO A 60 -15.46 -0.29 6.11
C PRO A 60 -14.76 -0.93 7.30
N THR A 61 -14.91 -2.24 7.44
CA THR A 61 -14.33 -3.01 8.55
C THR A 61 -12.80 -2.95 8.59
N TRP A 62 -12.16 -2.77 7.42
CA TRP A 62 -10.73 -2.47 7.36
C TRP A 62 -10.38 -1.22 8.19
N MET A 63 -11.16 -0.13 8.06
CA MET A 63 -10.93 1.11 8.81
C MET A 63 -11.09 0.92 10.32
N LYS A 64 -12.10 0.14 10.73
CA LYS A 64 -12.32 -0.20 12.15
C LYS A 64 -11.18 -1.03 12.74
N GLN A 65 -10.66 -1.99 11.99
CA GLN A 65 -9.48 -2.75 12.42
C GLN A 65 -8.24 -1.85 12.50
N THR A 66 -8.06 -0.95 11.54
CA THR A 66 -6.98 0.04 11.53
C THR A 66 -7.05 0.96 12.76
N GLU A 67 -8.23 1.46 13.12
CA GLU A 67 -8.47 2.20 14.37
C GLU A 67 -8.05 1.39 15.61
N GLY A 68 -8.42 0.10 15.63
CA GLY A 68 -7.99 -0.82 16.69
C GLY A 68 -6.48 -0.94 16.80
N THR A 69 -5.76 -1.03 15.67
CA THR A 69 -4.28 -1.09 15.67
C THR A 69 -3.65 0.22 16.14
N ILE A 70 -4.18 1.37 15.72
CA ILE A 70 -3.73 2.71 16.14
C ILE A 70 -3.92 2.88 17.64
N THR A 71 -5.10 2.52 18.14
CA THR A 71 -5.43 2.64 19.56
C THR A 71 -4.53 1.73 20.41
N ALA A 72 -4.32 0.48 19.99
CA ALA A 72 -3.44 -0.45 20.70
C ALA A 72 -1.98 0.05 20.78
N GLU A 73 -1.47 0.60 19.67
CA GLU A 73 -0.14 1.20 19.59
C GLU A 73 0.00 2.42 20.51
N VAL A 74 -0.99 3.33 20.49
CA VAL A 74 -1.02 4.50 21.38
C VAL A 74 -1.04 4.07 22.85
N GLU A 75 -1.85 3.08 23.21
CA GLU A 75 -1.93 2.61 24.60
C GLU A 75 -0.62 1.97 25.08
N GLU A 76 0.12 1.30 24.20
CA GLU A 76 1.47 0.83 24.50
C GLU A 76 2.45 1.98 24.73
N LEU A 77 2.42 2.99 23.86
CA LEU A 77 3.27 4.17 23.96
C LEU A 77 2.92 5.05 25.19
N LYS A 78 1.65 5.08 25.61
CA LYS A 78 1.23 5.69 26.88
C LYS A 78 1.83 4.97 28.08
N ARG A 79 1.82 3.64 28.10
CA ARG A 79 2.47 2.85 29.16
C ARG A 79 3.98 3.09 29.21
N ALA A 80 4.60 3.39 28.07
CA ALA A 80 6.01 3.78 27.98
C ALA A 80 6.28 5.26 28.36
N GLY A 81 5.25 6.05 28.65
CA GLY A 81 5.39 7.48 28.96
C GLY A 81 5.67 8.38 27.74
N LEU A 82 5.54 7.85 26.52
CA LEU A 82 5.86 8.57 25.29
C LEU A 82 4.66 9.34 24.72
N VAL A 83 3.44 8.83 24.90
CA VAL A 83 2.21 9.46 24.40
C VAL A 83 1.30 9.78 25.59
N LYS A 84 0.57 10.90 25.53
CA LYS A 84 -0.46 11.25 26.53
C LYS A 84 -1.87 11.05 25.99
N ASP A 85 -2.13 11.45 24.75
CA ASP A 85 -3.47 11.55 24.18
C ASP A 85 -3.51 11.16 22.70
N LEU A 86 -4.67 10.67 22.27
CA LEU A 86 -5.01 10.43 20.87
C LEU A 86 -6.31 11.17 20.53
N MET A 87 -6.23 12.07 19.55
CA MET A 87 -7.37 12.75 18.97
C MET A 87 -7.80 12.02 17.70
N ILE A 88 -8.97 11.38 17.69
CA ILE A 88 -9.52 10.71 16.52
C ILE A 88 -10.59 11.60 15.89
N THR A 89 -10.59 11.72 14.57
CA THR A 89 -11.61 12.43 13.80
C THR A 89 -12.08 11.58 12.64
N ASP A 90 -13.36 11.67 12.26
CA ASP A 90 -13.96 10.96 11.12
C ASP A 90 -14.60 11.97 10.17
N ALA A 91 -14.05 12.12 8.98
CA ALA A 91 -14.52 13.08 7.98
C ALA A 91 -15.74 12.61 7.16
N GLN A 92 -16.27 11.42 7.41
CA GLN A 92 -17.48 10.85 6.80
C GLN A 92 -17.44 10.86 5.26
N GLY A 93 -16.26 10.62 4.68
CA GLY A 93 -16.04 10.62 3.23
C GLY A 93 -15.88 12.01 2.62
N ASN A 94 -15.83 13.07 3.42
CA ASN A 94 -15.75 14.44 2.93
C ASN A 94 -14.35 15.05 3.14
N ALA A 95 -13.63 15.31 2.04
CA ALA A 95 -12.29 15.90 2.10
C ALA A 95 -12.25 17.29 2.74
N GLN A 96 -13.30 18.12 2.58
CA GLN A 96 -13.37 19.45 3.18
C GLN A 96 -13.52 19.37 4.71
N THR A 97 -14.32 18.41 5.21
CA THR A 97 -14.40 18.09 6.63
C THR A 97 -13.06 17.57 7.14
N GLN A 98 -12.37 16.71 6.38
CA GLN A 98 -11.04 16.22 6.76
C GLN A 98 -10.02 17.37 6.89
N ILE A 99 -10.07 18.36 5.99
CA ILE A 99 -9.24 19.57 6.07
C ILE A 99 -9.53 20.34 7.37
N GLN A 100 -10.79 20.49 7.76
CA GLN A 100 -11.18 21.15 9.02
C GLN A 100 -10.69 20.39 10.25
N HIS A 101 -10.71 19.05 10.21
CA HIS A 101 -10.16 18.22 11.29
C HIS A 101 -8.65 18.38 11.43
N ILE A 102 -7.91 18.38 10.32
CA ILE A 102 -6.46 18.64 10.34
C ILE A 102 -6.19 20.06 10.87
N GLN A 103 -6.95 21.07 10.46
CA GLN A 103 -6.82 22.42 11.00
C GLN A 103 -7.07 22.46 12.52
N SER A 104 -8.08 21.74 13.01
CA SER A 104 -8.36 21.64 14.45
C SER A 104 -7.21 20.97 15.22
N MET A 105 -6.54 19.98 14.63
CA MET A 105 -5.34 19.36 15.20
C MET A 105 -4.14 20.31 15.23
N ILE A 106 -3.97 21.13 14.18
CA ILE A 106 -2.97 22.21 14.15
C ILE A 106 -3.24 23.21 15.27
N ASP A 107 -4.49 23.66 15.43
CA ASP A 107 -4.89 24.64 16.43
C ASP A 107 -4.77 24.08 17.87
N ALA A 108 -5.03 22.78 18.05
CA ALA A 108 -4.77 22.05 19.29
C ALA A 108 -3.27 21.81 19.57
N ASN A 109 -2.40 22.18 18.63
CA ASN A 109 -0.95 22.00 18.71
C ASN A 109 -0.55 20.56 19.05
N VAL A 110 -1.15 19.58 18.35
CA VAL A 110 -0.76 18.17 18.50
C VAL A 110 0.70 17.97 18.10
N ASP A 111 1.32 16.93 18.65
CA ASP A 111 2.72 16.61 18.39
C ASP A 111 2.93 15.95 17.02
N ALA A 112 1.98 15.10 16.62
CA ALA A 112 1.94 14.47 15.31
C ALA A 112 0.52 14.32 14.78
N ILE A 113 0.39 14.25 13.46
CA ILE A 113 -0.82 13.88 12.74
C ILE A 113 -0.50 12.66 11.88
N VAL A 114 -1.20 11.55 12.14
CA VAL A 114 -1.27 10.41 11.23
C VAL A 114 -2.51 10.57 10.35
N VAL A 115 -2.35 10.45 9.03
CA VAL A 115 -3.42 10.77 8.07
C VAL A 115 -3.57 9.69 7.00
N ILE A 116 -4.81 9.27 6.77
CA ILE A 116 -5.23 8.49 5.62
C ILE A 116 -6.07 9.41 4.72
N ALA A 117 -5.53 9.78 3.57
CA ALA A 117 -6.06 10.90 2.80
C ALA A 117 -7.34 10.53 2.03
N GLY A 118 -8.39 11.34 2.16
CA GLY A 118 -9.59 11.21 1.33
C GLY A 118 -9.47 11.82 -0.07
N SER A 119 -8.32 12.42 -0.37
CA SER A 119 -8.01 12.99 -1.68
C SER A 119 -6.50 13.14 -1.80
N SER A 120 -5.96 12.79 -2.97
CA SER A 120 -4.52 12.92 -3.22
C SER A 120 -4.03 14.36 -3.36
N ASN A 121 -4.92 15.35 -3.53
CA ASN A 121 -4.53 16.75 -3.77
C ASN A 121 -5.19 17.76 -2.81
N ALA A 122 -6.44 17.54 -2.38
CA ALA A 122 -7.18 18.54 -1.61
C ALA A 122 -6.53 18.87 -0.26
N LEU A 123 -5.81 17.90 0.32
CA LEU A 123 -5.18 18.03 1.63
C LEU A 123 -3.79 18.68 1.59
N ASP A 124 -3.17 18.84 0.41
CA ASP A 124 -1.76 19.23 0.28
C ASP A 124 -1.43 20.53 1.03
N ARG A 125 -2.33 21.52 0.99
CA ARG A 125 -2.15 22.80 1.66
C ARG A 125 -2.18 22.67 3.18
N VAL A 126 -3.21 22.05 3.75
CA VAL A 126 -3.36 21.94 5.21
C VAL A 126 -2.28 21.04 5.82
N ILE A 127 -1.83 20.01 5.09
CA ILE A 127 -0.67 19.20 5.48
C ILE A 127 0.61 20.05 5.50
N SER A 128 0.80 20.88 4.48
CA SER A 128 1.93 21.80 4.41
C SER A 128 1.94 22.79 5.58
N ASP A 129 0.76 23.29 5.98
CA ASP A 129 0.59 24.18 7.12
C ASP A 129 0.94 23.47 8.45
N ALA A 130 0.50 22.23 8.64
CA ALA A 130 0.88 21.41 9.81
C ALA A 130 2.39 21.21 9.90
N CYS A 131 3.02 20.82 8.78
CA CYS A 131 4.46 20.64 8.68
C CYS A 131 5.23 21.94 8.98
N ASP A 132 4.74 23.10 8.51
CA ASP A 132 5.37 24.38 8.80
C ASP A 132 5.33 24.78 10.27
N LYS A 133 4.29 24.33 10.99
CA LYS A 133 4.09 24.52 12.44
C LYS A 133 4.91 23.59 13.32
N GLY A 134 5.78 22.75 12.74
CA GLY A 134 6.58 21.84 13.53
C GLY A 134 5.94 20.47 13.76
N ILE A 135 4.74 20.21 13.21
CA ILE A 135 3.96 18.99 13.49
C ILE A 135 4.45 17.86 12.60
N ALA A 136 4.77 16.71 13.20
CA ALA A 136 5.10 15.53 12.42
C ALA A 136 3.87 15.06 11.65
N VAL A 137 3.96 14.88 10.33
CA VAL A 137 2.85 14.39 9.51
C VAL A 137 3.25 13.06 8.89
N VAL A 138 2.59 11.98 9.29
CA VAL A 138 2.81 10.65 8.71
C VAL A 138 1.57 10.27 7.92
N ASN A 139 1.72 10.15 6.60
CA ASN A 139 0.62 9.77 5.72
C ASN A 139 0.70 8.29 5.37
N PHE A 140 -0.39 7.54 5.53
CA PHE A 140 -0.40 6.11 5.27
C PHE A 140 -1.59 5.66 4.42
N ASP A 141 -1.43 4.52 3.75
CA ASP A 141 -2.45 3.79 2.96
C ASP A 141 -3.00 4.54 1.73
N SER A 142 -3.73 5.64 1.94
CA SER A 142 -4.17 6.56 0.90
C SER A 142 -3.35 7.84 0.99
N LEU A 143 -2.57 8.09 -0.07
CA LEU A 143 -1.48 9.05 -0.06
C LEU A 143 -1.85 10.38 -0.72
N VAL A 144 -1.31 11.46 -0.14
CA VAL A 144 -1.26 12.79 -0.76
C VAL A 144 -0.09 12.90 -1.74
N ASN A 145 -0.21 13.81 -2.69
CA ASN A 145 0.81 14.06 -3.71
C ASN A 145 1.97 14.88 -3.15
N THR A 146 1.73 15.80 -2.21
CA THR A 146 2.81 16.57 -1.60
C THR A 146 3.83 15.68 -0.90
N ASP A 147 5.11 16.00 -1.02
CA ASP A 147 6.20 15.38 -0.26
C ASP A 147 6.52 16.15 1.03
N LYS A 148 5.71 17.18 1.34
CA LYS A 148 5.81 17.96 2.58
C LYS A 148 5.14 17.25 3.76
N VAL A 149 5.61 16.04 4.02
CA VAL A 149 5.24 15.16 5.13
C VAL A 149 6.51 14.59 5.76
N THR A 150 6.44 14.13 7.00
CA THR A 150 7.54 13.47 7.72
C THR A 150 7.83 12.09 7.14
N ALA A 151 6.79 11.33 6.79
CA ALA A 151 6.94 10.03 6.12
C ALA A 151 5.64 9.67 5.39
N LYS A 152 5.78 8.88 4.31
CA LYS A 152 4.70 8.14 3.67
C LYS A 152 4.87 6.66 3.95
N ILE A 153 3.79 5.94 4.27
CA ILE A 153 3.85 4.50 4.61
C ILE A 153 2.79 3.78 3.79
N ASN A 154 3.21 2.87 2.91
CA ASN A 154 2.26 2.14 2.08
C ASN A 154 2.84 0.83 1.55
N THR A 155 1.95 -0.05 1.10
CA THR A 155 2.32 -1.05 0.10
C THR A 155 2.42 -0.39 -1.27
N ASP A 156 3.00 -1.11 -2.23
CA ASP A 156 3.08 -0.63 -3.61
C ASP A 156 1.78 -0.94 -4.36
N SER A 157 0.89 0.06 -4.40
CA SER A 157 -0.43 -0.07 -5.04
C SER A 157 -0.34 -0.28 -6.55
N ASN A 158 0.68 0.28 -7.22
CA ASN A 158 0.89 0.03 -8.65
C ASN A 158 1.35 -1.42 -8.89
N GLU A 159 2.27 -1.92 -8.06
CA GLU A 159 2.72 -3.32 -8.09
C GLU A 159 1.56 -4.29 -7.82
N TRP A 160 0.66 -3.96 -6.90
CA TRP A 160 -0.56 -4.73 -6.65
C TRP A 160 -1.40 -4.87 -7.93
N GLY A 161 -1.78 -3.75 -8.53
CA GLY A 161 -2.59 -3.73 -9.74
C GLY A 161 -1.96 -4.53 -10.88
N ALA A 162 -0.66 -4.33 -11.09
CA ALA A 162 0.11 -5.04 -12.11
C ALA A 162 0.12 -6.56 -11.85
N THR A 163 0.30 -6.99 -10.60
CA THR A 163 0.38 -8.41 -10.24
C THR A 163 -0.98 -9.09 -10.34
N ALA A 164 -2.05 -8.42 -9.90
CA ALA A 164 -3.43 -8.90 -10.07
C ALA A 164 -3.78 -9.08 -11.55
N ALA A 165 -3.47 -8.09 -12.40
CA ALA A 165 -3.71 -8.17 -13.84
C ALA A 165 -2.88 -9.27 -14.52
N LYS A 166 -1.60 -9.44 -14.13
CA LYS A 166 -0.74 -10.52 -14.65
C LYS A 166 -1.30 -11.90 -14.29
N TRP A 167 -1.77 -12.06 -13.06
CA TRP A 167 -2.41 -13.30 -12.64
C TRP A 167 -3.67 -13.57 -13.48
N MET A 168 -4.52 -12.56 -13.70
CA MET A 168 -5.73 -12.70 -14.53
C MET A 168 -5.40 -13.11 -15.97
N VAL A 169 -4.41 -12.47 -16.60
CA VAL A 169 -3.90 -12.85 -17.93
C VAL A 169 -3.46 -14.31 -17.95
N SER A 170 -2.73 -14.77 -16.93
CA SER A 170 -2.28 -16.15 -16.84
C SER A 170 -3.44 -17.14 -16.70
N GLN A 171 -4.46 -16.83 -15.89
CA GLN A 171 -5.60 -17.72 -15.68
C GLN A 171 -6.45 -17.89 -16.93
N LEU A 172 -6.56 -16.83 -17.73
CA LEU A 172 -7.41 -16.81 -18.92
C LEU A 172 -6.63 -17.03 -20.23
N GLY A 173 -5.33 -17.35 -20.15
CA GLY A 173 -4.50 -17.55 -21.33
C GLY A 173 -4.44 -16.33 -22.26
N GLY A 174 -4.53 -15.13 -21.69
CA GLY A 174 -4.51 -13.85 -22.40
C GLY A 174 -5.78 -13.52 -23.20
N LYS A 175 -6.89 -14.25 -23.00
CA LYS A 175 -8.15 -14.02 -23.72
C LYS A 175 -9.37 -14.14 -22.82
N GLY A 176 -10.35 -13.26 -22.98
CA GLY A 176 -11.63 -13.36 -22.28
C GLY A 176 -12.21 -11.99 -21.92
N LYS A 177 -13.45 -11.97 -21.45
CA LYS A 177 -14.17 -10.79 -21.00
C LYS A 177 -14.03 -10.63 -19.50
N ILE A 178 -13.49 -9.51 -19.04
CA ILE A 178 -13.34 -9.23 -17.61
C ILE A 178 -14.11 -8.00 -17.17
N ILE A 179 -14.57 -8.05 -15.93
CA ILE A 179 -15.07 -6.89 -15.19
C ILE A 179 -14.00 -6.42 -14.22
N ILE A 180 -13.78 -5.11 -14.14
CA ILE A 180 -12.91 -4.53 -13.11
C ILE A 180 -13.76 -3.96 -11.96
N MET A 181 -13.45 -4.38 -10.74
CA MET A 181 -14.05 -3.84 -9.52
C MET A 181 -13.02 -2.97 -8.78
N ASN A 182 -13.23 -1.66 -8.82
CA ASN A 182 -12.39 -0.64 -8.20
C ASN A 182 -12.95 -0.22 -6.83
N GLY A 183 -12.08 0.38 -6.01
CA GLY A 183 -12.47 1.10 -4.80
C GLY A 183 -13.10 2.46 -5.07
N PRO A 184 -13.20 3.33 -4.05
CA PRO A 184 -13.63 4.72 -4.21
C PRO A 184 -12.75 5.44 -5.23
N ALA A 185 -13.34 6.30 -6.05
CA ALA A 185 -12.59 7.12 -7.01
C ALA A 185 -11.94 8.32 -6.31
N GLY A 186 -10.75 8.74 -6.77
CA GLY A 186 -10.08 9.95 -6.28
C GLY A 186 -9.24 9.79 -5.02
N ILE A 187 -9.08 8.54 -4.53
CA ILE A 187 -8.12 8.18 -3.49
C ILE A 187 -6.97 7.38 -4.11
N SER A 188 -5.73 7.65 -3.65
CA SER A 188 -4.55 7.13 -4.34
C SER A 188 -4.53 5.60 -4.40
N VAL A 189 -4.95 4.91 -3.33
CA VAL A 189 -4.90 3.44 -3.25
C VAL A 189 -5.75 2.77 -4.33
N SER A 190 -6.91 3.33 -4.66
CA SER A 190 -7.79 2.81 -5.71
C SER A 190 -7.24 3.15 -7.09
N ASP A 191 -6.90 4.41 -7.30
CA ASP A 191 -6.45 4.95 -8.59
C ASP A 191 -5.10 4.32 -9.01
N ASP A 192 -4.16 4.14 -8.06
CA ASP A 192 -2.84 3.55 -8.30
C ASP A 192 -2.92 2.05 -8.60
N ARG A 193 -3.82 1.30 -7.94
CA ARG A 193 -4.07 -0.11 -8.29
C ARG A 193 -4.60 -0.21 -9.71
N ARG A 194 -5.57 0.63 -10.08
CA ARG A 194 -6.13 0.61 -11.43
C ARG A 194 -5.09 1.04 -12.48
N LYS A 195 -4.27 2.04 -12.17
CA LYS A 195 -3.15 2.51 -12.99
C LYS A 195 -2.09 1.44 -13.18
N GLY A 196 -1.74 0.72 -12.11
CA GLY A 196 -0.78 -0.38 -12.15
C GLY A 196 -1.23 -1.56 -13.02
N ALA A 197 -2.54 -1.84 -13.04
CA ALA A 197 -3.11 -2.87 -13.91
C ALA A 197 -3.07 -2.50 -15.41
N GLN A 198 -3.20 -1.21 -15.74
CA GLN A 198 -3.40 -0.73 -17.11
C GLN A 198 -2.32 -1.21 -18.11
N PRO A 199 -1.00 -1.07 -17.84
CA PRO A 199 0.03 -1.52 -18.78
C PRO A 199 -0.02 -3.02 -19.08
N VAL A 200 -0.45 -3.83 -18.12
CA VAL A 200 -0.58 -5.29 -18.30
C VAL A 200 -1.77 -5.61 -19.20
N LEU A 201 -2.89 -4.90 -19.02
CA LEU A 201 -4.08 -5.05 -19.84
C LEU A 201 -3.82 -4.58 -21.29
N ASP A 202 -3.14 -3.45 -21.47
CA ASP A 202 -2.78 -2.92 -22.79
C ASP A 202 -1.86 -3.87 -23.57
N ALA A 203 -0.96 -4.55 -22.87
CA ALA A 203 -0.09 -5.56 -23.46
C ALA A 203 -0.82 -6.88 -23.82
N ASN A 204 -2.07 -7.07 -23.36
CA ASN A 204 -2.86 -8.29 -23.55
C ASN A 204 -4.26 -7.96 -24.09
N PRO A 205 -4.39 -7.44 -25.33
CA PRO A 205 -5.67 -6.95 -25.87
C PRO A 205 -6.72 -8.03 -26.09
N GLY A 206 -6.36 -9.33 -25.99
CA GLY A 206 -7.33 -10.43 -25.98
C GLY A 206 -8.15 -10.48 -24.69
N LEU A 207 -7.66 -9.89 -23.60
CA LEU A 207 -8.36 -9.73 -22.35
C LEU A 207 -9.18 -8.43 -22.41
N GLN A 208 -10.43 -8.54 -22.82
CA GLN A 208 -11.34 -7.42 -23.00
C GLN A 208 -11.93 -6.98 -21.67
N VAL A 209 -11.61 -5.76 -21.23
CA VAL A 209 -12.37 -5.08 -20.17
C VAL A 209 -13.72 -4.68 -20.73
N ILE A 210 -14.79 -5.40 -20.36
CA ILE A 210 -16.14 -5.12 -20.87
C ILE A 210 -16.84 -4.01 -20.10
N THR A 211 -16.49 -3.84 -18.82
CA THR A 211 -16.99 -2.76 -17.95
C THR A 211 -16.12 -2.67 -16.70
N GLU A 212 -16.16 -1.52 -16.05
CA GLU A 212 -15.55 -1.27 -14.74
C GLU A 212 -16.49 -0.44 -13.87
N THR A 213 -16.38 -0.59 -12.55
CA THR A 213 -17.15 0.21 -11.60
C THR A 213 -16.36 0.50 -10.33
N ASN A 214 -16.66 1.62 -9.68
CA ASN A 214 -16.10 2.04 -8.41
C ASN A 214 -17.10 1.76 -7.28
N THR A 215 -16.60 1.31 -6.12
CA THR A 215 -17.43 0.97 -4.95
C THR A 215 -16.70 1.28 -3.65
N GLU A 216 -17.44 1.43 -2.55
CA GLU A 216 -16.93 1.94 -1.26
C GLU A 216 -16.14 0.91 -0.40
N TYR A 217 -15.38 -0.01 -1.02
CA TYR A 217 -14.66 -1.11 -0.34
C TYR A 217 -15.52 -1.86 0.70
N ASN A 218 -16.80 -2.05 0.39
CA ASN A 218 -17.77 -2.71 1.24
C ASN A 218 -18.49 -3.81 0.46
N VAL A 219 -18.71 -4.95 1.12
CA VAL A 219 -19.25 -6.17 0.53
C VAL A 219 -20.63 -5.94 -0.07
N ALA A 220 -21.54 -5.29 0.67
CA ALA A 220 -22.92 -5.15 0.21
C ALA A 220 -23.06 -4.24 -1.03
N PRO A 221 -22.46 -3.02 -1.06
CA PRO A 221 -22.42 -2.22 -2.29
C PRO A 221 -21.72 -2.92 -3.46
N ALA A 222 -20.64 -3.67 -3.19
CA ALA A 222 -19.95 -4.44 -4.22
C ALA A 222 -20.82 -5.57 -4.80
N GLN A 223 -21.56 -6.28 -3.94
CA GLN A 223 -22.49 -7.33 -4.36
C GLN A 223 -23.64 -6.75 -5.20
N GLU A 224 -24.20 -5.61 -4.79
CA GLU A 224 -25.25 -4.93 -5.55
C GLU A 224 -24.75 -4.48 -6.93
N ALA A 225 -23.59 -3.81 -6.97
CA ALA A 225 -22.97 -3.37 -8.21
C ALA A 225 -22.67 -4.55 -9.14
N MET A 226 -22.03 -5.61 -8.62
CA MET A 226 -21.74 -6.80 -9.42
C MET A 226 -23.02 -7.47 -9.91
N THR A 227 -24.06 -7.61 -9.08
CA THR A 227 -25.36 -8.18 -9.50
C THR A 227 -25.92 -7.44 -10.71
N SER A 228 -25.92 -6.11 -10.69
CA SER A 228 -26.35 -5.27 -11.82
C SER A 228 -25.48 -5.48 -13.07
N LEU A 229 -24.16 -5.57 -12.89
CA LEU A 229 -23.23 -5.81 -14.00
C LEU A 229 -23.40 -7.21 -14.60
N LEU A 230 -23.64 -8.25 -13.80
CA LEU A 230 -23.89 -9.62 -14.27
C LEU A 230 -25.20 -9.71 -15.07
N PHE A 231 -26.22 -8.91 -14.73
CA PHE A 231 -27.45 -8.83 -15.52
C PHE A 231 -27.20 -8.17 -16.89
N ALA A 232 -26.39 -7.11 -16.95
CA ALA A 232 -26.07 -6.43 -18.19
C ALA A 232 -25.06 -7.21 -19.06
N ASN A 233 -24.26 -8.10 -18.45
CA ASN A 233 -23.16 -8.80 -19.09
C ASN A 233 -23.27 -10.33 -18.83
N PRO A 234 -24.01 -11.06 -19.67
CA PRO A 234 -24.20 -12.50 -19.49
C PRO A 234 -22.93 -13.32 -19.73
N GLU A 235 -21.98 -12.82 -20.52
CA GLU A 235 -20.71 -13.49 -20.82
C GLU A 235 -19.54 -12.78 -20.14
N ILE A 236 -18.99 -13.42 -19.10
CA ILE A 236 -17.85 -12.92 -18.32
C ILE A 236 -16.96 -14.12 -18.01
N ASP A 237 -15.66 -13.93 -18.18
CA ASP A 237 -14.63 -14.95 -17.97
C ASP A 237 -13.78 -14.67 -16.73
N GLY A 238 -13.80 -13.45 -16.17
CA GLY A 238 -13.05 -13.14 -14.96
C GLY A 238 -13.44 -11.82 -14.29
N VAL A 239 -13.07 -11.69 -13.02
CA VAL A 239 -13.24 -10.46 -12.22
C VAL A 239 -11.87 -9.99 -11.74
N LEU A 240 -11.38 -8.90 -12.30
CA LEU A 240 -10.21 -8.19 -11.80
C LEU A 240 -10.67 -7.25 -10.67
N SER A 241 -10.76 -7.80 -9.47
CA SER A 241 -11.11 -7.03 -8.28
C SER A 241 -9.85 -6.53 -7.56
N LEU A 242 -9.87 -5.25 -7.20
CA LEU A 242 -8.75 -4.52 -6.60
C LEU A 242 -8.98 -4.19 -5.11
N GLY A 243 -9.73 -5.03 -4.40
CA GLY A 243 -9.96 -4.95 -2.95
C GLY A 243 -10.81 -6.11 -2.43
N GLY A 244 -10.59 -6.57 -1.20
CA GLY A 244 -11.09 -7.87 -0.73
C GLY A 244 -12.59 -7.92 -0.47
N ALA A 245 -13.16 -6.86 0.09
CA ALA A 245 -14.60 -6.73 0.21
C ALA A 245 -15.30 -6.76 -1.16
N LEU A 246 -14.62 -6.27 -2.20
CA LEU A 246 -15.15 -6.26 -3.57
C LEU A 246 -15.17 -7.68 -4.14
N SER A 247 -14.13 -8.47 -3.86
CA SER A 247 -14.04 -9.88 -4.25
C SER A 247 -15.11 -10.73 -3.57
N ALA A 248 -15.30 -10.56 -2.25
CA ALA A 248 -16.37 -11.24 -1.52
C ALA A 248 -17.75 -10.87 -2.08
N GLY A 249 -18.03 -9.58 -2.28
CA GLY A 249 -19.28 -9.12 -2.88
C GLY A 249 -19.50 -9.67 -4.28
N SER A 250 -18.45 -9.78 -5.09
CA SER A 250 -18.51 -10.36 -6.43
C SER A 250 -18.91 -11.83 -6.39
N VAL A 251 -18.22 -12.65 -5.57
CA VAL A 251 -18.54 -14.08 -5.41
C VAL A 251 -20.00 -14.28 -4.98
N LEU A 252 -20.47 -13.49 -4.00
CA LEU A 252 -21.85 -13.53 -3.52
C LEU A 252 -22.87 -13.10 -4.59
N ALA A 253 -22.49 -12.23 -5.53
CA ALA A 253 -23.36 -11.83 -6.65
C ALA A 253 -23.51 -12.95 -7.67
N PHE A 254 -22.43 -13.68 -7.99
CA PHE A 254 -22.48 -14.88 -8.84
C PHE A 254 -23.39 -15.95 -8.22
N ASP A 255 -23.22 -16.25 -6.92
CA ASP A 255 -24.06 -17.20 -6.20
C ASP A 255 -25.54 -16.79 -6.24
N ARG A 256 -25.84 -15.51 -6.00
CA ARG A 256 -27.21 -14.99 -5.97
C ARG A 256 -27.92 -15.16 -7.31
N GLN A 257 -27.19 -15.14 -8.42
CA GLN A 257 -27.73 -15.36 -9.77
C GLN A 257 -27.65 -16.82 -10.23
N GLY A 258 -27.15 -17.74 -9.39
CA GLY A 258 -26.94 -19.14 -9.76
C GLY A 258 -25.95 -19.32 -10.91
N ARG A 259 -24.98 -18.40 -11.05
CA ARG A 259 -23.94 -18.45 -12.07
C ARG A 259 -22.70 -19.17 -11.55
N ASP A 260 -22.03 -19.90 -12.43
CA ASP A 260 -20.72 -20.46 -12.12
C ASP A 260 -19.71 -19.36 -11.80
N GLN A 261 -18.85 -19.62 -10.82
CA GLN A 261 -17.81 -18.71 -10.40
C GLN A 261 -16.71 -18.62 -11.47
N VAL A 262 -16.13 -17.42 -11.62
CA VAL A 262 -15.03 -17.14 -12.55
C VAL A 262 -13.74 -16.80 -11.80
N PRO A 263 -12.55 -16.94 -12.43
CA PRO A 263 -11.30 -16.45 -11.87
C PRO A 263 -11.45 -15.03 -11.30
N THR A 264 -11.08 -14.85 -10.03
CA THR A 264 -11.29 -13.59 -9.30
C THR A 264 -10.06 -13.21 -8.49
N THR A 265 -9.57 -11.98 -8.65
CA THR A 265 -8.50 -11.43 -7.79
C THR A 265 -9.08 -10.76 -6.54
N GLY A 266 -8.25 -10.51 -5.54
CA GLY A 266 -8.71 -9.86 -4.32
C GLY A 266 -7.62 -9.51 -3.32
N GLU A 267 -8.02 -9.57 -2.05
CA GLU A 267 -7.24 -9.19 -0.88
C GLU A 267 -7.56 -10.14 0.28
N ASN A 268 -6.84 -10.01 1.38
CA ASN A 268 -6.97 -10.75 2.64
C ASN A 268 -8.28 -10.53 3.43
N ALA A 269 -9.37 -10.09 2.80
CA ALA A 269 -10.68 -10.05 3.45
C ALA A 269 -11.11 -11.47 3.84
N ARG A 270 -11.40 -11.69 5.13
CA ARG A 270 -11.70 -13.01 5.69
C ARG A 270 -12.81 -13.71 4.92
N GLN A 271 -13.92 -13.01 4.68
CA GLN A 271 -15.06 -13.56 3.95
C GLN A 271 -14.67 -14.04 2.54
N PHE A 272 -13.81 -13.30 1.81
CA PHE A 272 -13.34 -13.74 0.49
C PHE A 272 -12.47 -14.99 0.59
N LEU A 273 -11.56 -15.06 1.57
CA LEU A 273 -10.70 -16.23 1.76
C LEU A 273 -11.50 -17.47 2.19
N GLU A 274 -12.52 -17.31 3.03
CA GLU A 274 -13.42 -18.41 3.41
C GLU A 274 -14.23 -18.90 2.20
N LEU A 275 -14.83 -17.99 1.42
CA LEU A 275 -15.56 -18.32 0.19
C LEU A 275 -14.66 -19.00 -0.85
N TRP A 276 -13.41 -18.55 -0.97
CA TRP A 276 -12.40 -19.20 -1.81
C TRP A 276 -12.24 -20.67 -1.43
N LYS A 277 -11.99 -20.94 -0.15
CA LYS A 277 -11.79 -22.31 0.32
C LYS A 277 -13.05 -23.17 0.21
N GLU A 278 -14.20 -22.63 0.59
CA GLU A 278 -15.49 -23.33 0.58
C GLU A 278 -15.89 -23.76 -0.83
N LYS A 279 -15.69 -22.90 -1.81
CA LYS A 279 -16.18 -23.09 -3.19
C LYS A 279 -15.12 -23.63 -4.16
N GLY A 280 -13.87 -23.75 -3.71
CA GLY A 280 -12.75 -24.12 -4.58
C GLY A 280 -12.52 -23.10 -5.70
N LEU A 281 -12.57 -21.81 -5.36
CA LEU A 281 -12.39 -20.74 -6.35
C LEU A 281 -10.99 -20.77 -6.96
N LYS A 282 -10.89 -20.39 -8.24
CA LYS A 282 -9.62 -20.01 -8.86
C LYS A 282 -9.38 -18.55 -8.51
N SER A 283 -8.48 -18.27 -7.58
CA SER A 283 -8.31 -16.92 -7.07
C SER A 283 -6.85 -16.57 -6.78
N TRP A 284 -6.64 -15.26 -6.60
CA TRP A 284 -5.40 -14.67 -6.12
C TRP A 284 -5.77 -13.54 -5.18
N ALA A 285 -5.01 -13.36 -4.11
CA ALA A 285 -5.13 -12.19 -3.26
C ALA A 285 -3.77 -11.66 -2.85
N THR A 286 -3.77 -10.45 -2.31
CA THR A 286 -2.66 -9.90 -1.55
C THR A 286 -3.19 -9.21 -0.29
N MET A 287 -2.45 -8.31 0.33
CA MET A 287 -2.80 -7.74 1.62
C MET A 287 -2.44 -6.26 1.72
N GLN A 288 -3.41 -5.46 2.15
CA GLN A 288 -3.17 -4.14 2.73
C GLN A 288 -3.28 -4.27 4.25
N PRO A 289 -2.17 -4.33 5.01
CA PRO A 289 -2.25 -4.64 6.43
C PRO A 289 -2.86 -3.49 7.26
N ASN A 290 -3.85 -3.77 8.09
CA ASN A 290 -4.44 -2.76 8.97
C ASN A 290 -3.42 -2.12 9.94
N TRP A 291 -2.36 -2.85 10.29
CA TRP A 291 -1.28 -2.37 11.14
C TRP A 291 -0.42 -1.26 10.50
N LEU A 292 -0.66 -0.89 9.23
CA LEU A 292 -0.17 0.38 8.65
C LEU A 292 -0.49 1.58 9.56
N GLY A 293 -1.67 1.57 10.21
CA GLY A 293 -2.05 2.58 11.19
C GLY A 293 -1.13 2.58 12.42
N ALA A 294 -0.93 1.44 13.06
CA ALA A 294 0.02 1.31 14.17
C ALA A 294 1.45 1.71 13.77
N LEU A 295 1.94 1.25 12.62
CA LEU A 295 3.26 1.64 12.10
C LEU A 295 3.36 3.16 11.89
N SER A 296 2.28 3.84 11.47
CA SER A 296 2.27 5.30 11.31
C SER A 296 2.42 6.05 12.62
N VAL A 297 1.75 5.60 13.69
CA VAL A 297 1.89 6.17 15.04
C VAL A 297 3.31 5.92 15.56
N TYR A 298 3.80 4.68 15.41
CA TYR A 298 5.15 4.33 15.82
C TYR A 298 6.19 5.20 15.10
N THR A 299 6.09 5.32 13.77
CA THR A 299 6.98 6.16 12.95
C THR A 299 6.94 7.62 13.38
N ALA A 300 5.76 8.16 13.68
CA ALA A 300 5.62 9.53 14.16
C ALA A 300 6.35 9.74 15.49
N VAL A 301 6.22 8.81 16.44
CA VAL A 301 6.94 8.89 17.73
C VAL A 301 8.44 8.72 17.55
N GLN A 302 8.91 7.81 16.69
CA GLN A 302 10.34 7.67 16.40
C GLN A 302 10.92 8.98 15.85
N ALA A 303 10.21 9.65 14.94
CA ALA A 303 10.62 10.95 14.41
C ALA A 303 10.62 12.06 15.49
N LEU A 304 9.62 12.09 16.38
CA LEU A 304 9.55 13.03 17.50
C LEU A 304 10.69 12.82 18.52
N GLU A 305 11.10 11.58 18.74
CA GLU A 305 12.27 11.22 19.55
C GLU A 305 13.61 11.52 18.84
N GLY A 306 13.58 12.18 17.67
CA GLY A 306 14.76 12.60 16.93
C GLY A 306 15.44 11.50 16.11
N LYS A 307 14.78 10.34 15.94
CA LYS A 307 15.30 9.27 15.08
C LYS A 307 15.06 9.61 13.61
N ASP A 308 16.02 9.24 12.78
CA ASP A 308 15.91 9.36 11.32
C ASP A 308 14.94 8.31 10.78
N VAL A 309 13.86 8.74 10.14
CA VAL A 309 12.83 7.87 9.55
C VAL A 309 12.86 7.99 8.02
N PRO A 310 12.66 6.89 7.27
CA PRO A 310 12.59 6.95 5.82
C PRO A 310 11.44 7.84 5.32
N ALA A 311 11.70 8.58 4.25
CA ALA A 311 10.68 9.41 3.60
C ALA A 311 9.50 8.58 3.08
N PHE A 312 9.80 7.37 2.61
CA PHE A 312 8.82 6.38 2.19
C PHE A 312 9.17 5.04 2.84
N VAL A 313 8.25 4.51 3.64
CA VAL A 313 8.35 3.20 4.26
C VAL A 313 7.54 2.22 3.41
N LYS A 314 8.23 1.41 2.59
CA LYS A 314 7.60 0.38 1.75
C LYS A 314 7.25 -0.83 2.61
N VAL A 315 5.96 -1.10 2.74
CA VAL A 315 5.44 -2.32 3.36
C VAL A 315 5.40 -3.44 2.32
N PRO A 316 5.91 -4.64 2.63
CA PRO A 316 5.86 -5.78 1.71
C PRO A 316 4.42 -6.14 1.32
N LEU A 317 4.27 -6.56 0.07
CA LEU A 317 3.01 -6.96 -0.53
C LEU A 317 2.97 -8.48 -0.72
N PRO A 318 2.53 -9.28 0.27
CA PRO A 318 2.57 -10.73 0.18
C PRO A 318 1.48 -11.25 -0.76
N VAL A 319 1.77 -12.32 -1.50
CA VAL A 319 0.76 -13.01 -2.30
C VAL A 319 0.07 -14.09 -1.47
N ILE A 320 -1.25 -14.20 -1.64
CA ILE A 320 -2.11 -15.26 -1.11
C ILE A 320 -2.62 -16.06 -2.31
N ASP A 321 -2.33 -17.35 -2.28
CA ASP A 321 -2.69 -18.35 -3.29
C ASP A 321 -3.16 -19.65 -2.61
N ASP A 322 -3.48 -20.68 -3.40
CA ASP A 322 -3.94 -21.98 -2.88
C ASP A 322 -2.93 -22.64 -1.92
N SER A 323 -1.64 -22.33 -2.06
CA SER A 323 -0.58 -22.89 -1.22
C SER A 323 -0.45 -22.19 0.14
N THR A 324 -0.85 -20.92 0.22
CA THR A 324 -0.66 -20.06 1.39
C THR A 324 -1.97 -19.71 2.11
N ILE A 325 -3.13 -19.79 1.46
CA ILE A 325 -4.43 -19.43 2.05
C ILE A 325 -4.72 -20.17 3.37
N GLY A 326 -4.24 -21.41 3.50
CA GLY A 326 -4.41 -22.21 4.72
C GLY A 326 -3.82 -21.55 5.97
N SER A 327 -2.67 -20.89 5.86
CA SER A 327 -2.05 -20.21 7.01
C SER A 327 -2.79 -18.93 7.43
N TYR A 328 -3.46 -18.27 6.49
CA TYR A 328 -4.33 -17.13 6.80
C TYR A 328 -5.60 -17.61 7.50
N LEU A 329 -6.28 -18.61 6.94
CA LEU A 329 -7.53 -19.15 7.52
C LEU A 329 -7.33 -19.81 8.89
N ALA A 330 -6.13 -20.34 9.17
CA ALA A 330 -5.78 -20.84 10.51
C ALA A 330 -5.85 -19.76 11.61
N ARG A 331 -5.94 -18.47 11.25
CA ARG A 331 -6.05 -17.33 12.15
C ARG A 331 -7.41 -16.63 12.08
N ALA A 332 -8.36 -17.17 11.31
CA ALA A 332 -9.62 -16.49 10.99
C ALA A 332 -10.45 -16.16 12.25
N ASP A 333 -10.36 -16.99 13.29
CA ASP A 333 -11.02 -16.82 14.59
C ASP A 333 -10.56 -15.57 15.37
N LYS A 334 -9.37 -15.03 15.05
CA LYS A 334 -8.85 -13.79 15.63
C LYS A 334 -9.44 -12.53 15.00
N PHE A 335 -10.18 -12.67 13.90
CA PHE A 335 -10.69 -11.54 13.11
C PHE A 335 -12.21 -11.59 12.98
N PRO A 336 -12.90 -10.43 12.87
CA PRO A 336 -14.32 -10.40 12.53
C PRO A 336 -14.60 -11.11 11.20
N ALA A 337 -15.78 -11.69 11.03
CA ALA A 337 -16.16 -12.41 9.81
C ALA A 337 -16.07 -11.53 8.54
N ASP A 338 -16.40 -10.25 8.68
CA ASP A 338 -16.30 -9.21 7.65
C ASP A 338 -14.96 -8.44 7.68
N GLY A 339 -14.02 -8.89 8.51
CA GLY A 339 -12.70 -8.28 8.69
C GLY A 339 -11.65 -8.79 7.71
N TYR A 340 -10.40 -8.40 7.98
CA TYR A 340 -9.22 -8.67 7.17
C TYR A 340 -8.21 -9.43 8.02
N ILE A 341 -7.70 -10.54 7.48
CA ILE A 341 -6.73 -11.41 8.16
C ILE A 341 -5.34 -10.89 7.85
N TYR A 342 -4.65 -10.31 8.83
CA TYR A 342 -3.27 -9.85 8.65
C TYR A 342 -2.27 -10.65 9.51
N SER A 343 -1.02 -10.63 9.06
CA SER A 343 0.12 -11.20 9.80
C SER A 343 0.29 -10.51 11.15
N ASP A 344 0.83 -11.22 12.14
CA ASP A 344 1.23 -10.57 13.40
C ASP A 344 2.24 -9.46 13.10
N TYR A 345 2.23 -8.44 13.95
CA TYR A 345 3.16 -7.32 13.91
C TYR A 345 3.64 -7.02 15.32
N ASP A 346 4.87 -6.51 15.41
CA ASP A 346 5.51 -6.11 16.66
C ASP A 346 6.49 -4.96 16.39
N LYS A 347 7.13 -4.45 17.44
CA LYS A 347 8.13 -3.39 17.31
C LYS A 347 9.34 -3.83 16.49
N ALA A 348 9.74 -5.10 16.57
CA ALA A 348 10.89 -5.60 15.82
C ALA A 348 10.64 -5.55 14.30
N LEU A 349 9.42 -5.85 13.86
CA LEU A 349 8.98 -5.65 12.48
C LEU A 349 9.00 -4.17 12.12
N PHE A 350 8.46 -3.30 12.98
CA PHE A 350 8.45 -1.85 12.71
C PHE A 350 9.85 -1.26 12.61
N ASP A 351 10.74 -1.59 13.55
CA ASP A 351 12.15 -1.21 13.52
C ASP A 351 12.84 -1.69 12.25
N LYS A 352 12.56 -2.94 11.83
CA LYS A 352 13.07 -3.48 10.56
C LYS A 352 12.56 -2.71 9.34
N LEU A 353 11.30 -2.28 9.33
CA LEU A 353 10.71 -1.51 8.23
C LEU A 353 11.26 -0.07 8.19
N LEU A 354 11.65 0.49 9.34
CA LEU A 354 12.25 1.82 9.43
C LEU A 354 13.78 1.82 9.23
N ALA A 355 14.43 0.65 9.29
CA ALA A 355 15.85 0.51 9.00
C ALA A 355 16.13 0.81 7.51
N LYS A 356 17.18 1.60 7.25
CA LYS A 356 17.61 2.03 5.91
C LYS A 356 18.35 0.94 5.14
#